data_AF-A0A1F8DEX9-F1
#
_entry.id   AF-A0A1F8DEX9-F1
#
_cell.length_a   1.000
_cell.length_b   1.000
_cell.length_c   1.000
_cell.angle_alpha   90.00
_cell.angle_beta   90.00
_cell.angle_gamma   90.00
#
_symmetry.space_group_name_H-M   'P 1'
#
loop_
_entity.id
_entity.type
_entity.pdbx_description
1 polymer ?
#
loop_
_entity_poly.entity_id
_entity_poly.type
_entity_poly.pdbx_seq_one_letter_code
_entity_poly.pdbx_strand_id
1 'polypeptide(L)'
;MAAPITHIVLAEKIFDKHFPKQDKKEFYVGTSFPDIRYLGVIDRNKTHFNECNVKDVLECDSSFMAGMKFHSLVDKVREKYMK
;
A
#
# COMPACT_ATOMS: atom_id res chain seq x y z
N MET A 1 -3.99 9.15 7.48
CA MET A 1 -4.23 7.97 6.64
C MET A 1 -5.18 8.31 5.51
N ALA A 2 -4.87 7.84 4.30
CA ALA A 2 -5.76 8.01 3.17
C ALA A 2 -7.02 7.15 3.37
N ALA A 3 -8.11 7.50 2.70
CA ALA A 3 -9.28 6.63 2.71
C ALA A 3 -8.97 5.33 1.93
N PRO A 4 -9.59 4.19 2.26
CA PRO A 4 -9.37 2.92 1.54
C PRO A 4 -9.49 3.07 0.01
N ILE A 5 -10.47 3.84 -0.45
CA ILE A 5 -10.67 4.13 -1.87
C ILE A 5 -9.48 4.86 -2.51
N THR A 6 -8.80 5.73 -1.78
CA THR A 6 -7.63 6.47 -2.28
C THR A 6 -6.47 5.52 -2.56
N HIS A 7 -6.23 4.51 -1.71
CA HIS A 7 -5.17 3.54 -1.92
C HIS A 7 -5.39 2.74 -3.21
N ILE A 8 -6.61 2.26 -3.45
CA ILE A 8 -6.93 1.49 -4.66
C ILE A 8 -6.89 2.34 -5.93
N VAL A 9 -7.45 3.54 -5.91
CA VAL A 9 -7.42 4.42 -7.10
C VAL A 9 -5.99 4.79 -7.47
N LEU A 10 -5.12 5.06 -6.49
CA LEU A 10 -3.71 5.33 -6.76
C LEU A 10 -2.96 4.08 -7.24
N ALA A 11 -3.25 2.90 -6.67
CA ALA A 11 -2.71 1.64 -7.13
C ALA A 11 -3.06 1.39 -8.60
N GLU A 12 -4.33 1.54 -8.98
CA GLU A 12 -4.79 1.39 -10.37
C GLU A 12 -4.06 2.32 -11.33
N LYS A 13 -3.93 3.61 -10.98
CA LYS A 13 -3.29 4.60 -11.85
C LYS A 13 -1.83 4.32 -12.16
N ILE A 14 -1.10 3.65 -11.26
CA ILE A 14 0.35 3.46 -11.40
C ILE A 14 0.72 2.03 -11.77
N PHE A 15 -0.19 1.07 -11.61
CA PHE A 15 0.12 -0.36 -11.64
C PHE A 15 0.83 -0.75 -12.94
N ASP A 16 0.19 -0.54 -14.07
CA ASP A 16 0.67 -0.99 -15.38
C ASP A 16 2.01 -0.33 -15.77
N LYS A 17 2.28 0.88 -15.24
CA LYS A 17 3.51 1.64 -15.53
C LYS A 17 4.70 1.17 -14.68
N HIS A 18 4.47 0.86 -13.41
CA HIS A 18 5.54 0.66 -12.43
C HIS A 18 5.70 -0.78 -11.95
N PHE A 19 4.69 -1.62 -12.15
CA PHE A 19 4.65 -2.99 -11.63
C PHE A 19 4.33 -4.04 -12.72
N PRO A 20 4.99 -4.00 -13.91
CA PRO A 20 4.64 -4.88 -15.04
C PRO A 20 4.91 -6.37 -14.78
N LYS A 21 5.66 -6.69 -13.72
CA LYS A 21 6.02 -8.07 -13.33
C LYS A 21 5.19 -8.60 -12.16
N GLN A 22 4.36 -7.76 -11.55
CA GLN A 22 3.57 -8.14 -10.37
C GLN A 22 2.21 -8.67 -10.80
N ASP A 23 1.61 -9.52 -9.97
CA ASP A 23 0.20 -9.89 -10.14
C ASP A 23 -0.69 -8.76 -9.63
N LYS A 24 -1.54 -8.24 -10.52
CA LYS A 24 -2.42 -7.09 -10.25
C LYS A 24 -3.40 -7.35 -9.12
N LYS A 25 -3.95 -8.57 -9.05
CA LYS A 25 -4.96 -8.94 -8.06
C LYS A 25 -4.33 -9.05 -6.68
N GLU A 26 -3.20 -9.75 -6.56
CA GLU A 26 -2.46 -9.87 -5.32
C GLU A 26 -1.95 -8.51 -4.82
N PHE A 27 -1.49 -7.64 -5.72
CA PHE A 27 -1.09 -6.29 -5.37
C PHE A 27 -2.26 -5.49 -4.77
N TYR A 28 -3.46 -5.54 -5.35
CA TYR A 28 -4.63 -4.84 -4.82
C TYR A 28 -5.12 -5.38 -3.48
N VAL A 29 -5.07 -6.70 -3.32
CA VAL A 29 -5.35 -7.35 -2.03
C VAL A 29 -4.34 -6.86 -0.99
N GLY A 30 -3.05 -6.84 -1.31
CA GLY A 30 -2.01 -6.29 -0.45
C GLY A 30 -2.19 -4.82 -0.13
N THR A 31 -2.58 -4.00 -1.10
CA THR A 31 -2.83 -2.57 -0.90
C THR A 31 -4.04 -2.30 0.00
N SER A 32 -5.06 -3.15 -0.02
CA SER A 32 -6.24 -3.01 0.82
C SER A 32 -6.08 -3.66 2.19
N PHE A 33 -5.18 -4.64 2.32
CA PHE A 33 -5.05 -5.44 3.53
C PHE A 33 -4.83 -4.61 4.81
N PRO A 34 -4.00 -3.55 4.83
CA PRO A 34 -3.80 -2.80 6.07
C PRO A 34 -5.05 -2.06 6.58
N ASP A 35 -6.05 -1.85 5.73
CA ASP A 35 -7.33 -1.26 6.11
C ASP A 35 -8.25 -2.24 6.87
N ILE A 36 -7.95 -3.53 6.96
CA ILE A 36 -8.68 -4.45 7.86
C ILE A 36 -8.65 -3.99 9.33
N ARG A 37 -7.72 -3.08 9.69
CA ARG A 37 -7.67 -2.40 11.00
C ARG A 37 -9.00 -1.74 11.38
N TYR A 38 -9.83 -1.34 10.43
CA TYR A 38 -11.14 -0.73 10.70
C TYR A 38 -12.09 -1.69 11.44
N LEU A 39 -11.79 -2.99 11.47
CA LEU A 39 -12.48 -3.98 12.30
C LEU A 39 -12.17 -3.84 13.80
N GLY A 40 -11.19 -3.01 14.20
CA GLY A 40 -10.86 -2.73 15.60
C GLY A 40 -10.11 -3.86 16.34
N VAL A 41 -9.79 -4.95 15.65
CA VAL A 41 -9.18 -6.16 16.23
C VAL A 41 -7.68 -6.31 15.95
N ILE A 42 -7.11 -5.45 15.10
CA ILE A 42 -5.70 -5.52 14.67
C ILE A 42 -5.04 -4.16 14.84
N ASP A 43 -3.93 -4.13 15.57
CA ASP A 43 -3.10 -2.93 15.74
C ASP A 43 -2.46 -2.49 14.42
N ARG A 44 -2.45 -1.18 14.16
CA ARG A 44 -1.84 -0.57 12.96
C ARG A 44 -0.39 -1.03 12.74
N ASN A 45 0.39 -1.14 13.81
CA ASN A 45 1.80 -1.50 13.76
C ASN A 45 2.04 -2.93 13.25
N LYS A 46 1.01 -3.79 13.23
CA LYS A 46 1.08 -5.17 12.69
C LYS A 46 0.86 -5.22 11.18
N THR A 47 0.32 -4.16 10.58
CA THR A 47 -0.09 -4.12 9.17
C THR A 47 0.56 -2.99 8.37
N HIS A 48 1.27 -2.06 9.04
CA HIS A 48 1.92 -0.91 8.41
C HIS A 48 3.42 -0.95 8.61
N PHE A 49 4.15 -0.59 7.55
CA PHE A 49 5.60 -0.47 7.60
C PHE A 49 5.97 0.99 7.88
N ASN A 50 6.61 1.26 9.02
CA ASN A 50 7.00 2.62 9.44
C ASN A 50 8.05 3.24 8.51
N GLU A 51 8.91 2.41 7.92
CA GLU A 51 9.94 2.83 6.97
C GLU A 51 9.70 2.15 5.63
N CYS A 52 8.82 2.74 4.83
CA CYS A 52 8.67 2.39 3.42
C CYS A 52 9.08 3.58 2.54
N ASN A 53 9.96 3.31 1.59
CA ASN A 53 10.36 4.21 0.52
C ASN A 53 9.99 3.60 -0.85
N VAL A 54 10.10 4.39 -1.93
CA VAL A 54 9.70 3.97 -3.29
C VAL A 54 10.48 2.73 -3.75
N LYS A 55 11.77 2.63 -3.43
CA LYS A 55 12.63 1.50 -3.81
C LYS A 55 12.13 0.20 -3.18
N ASP A 56 11.74 0.25 -1.90
CA ASP A 56 11.22 -0.92 -1.18
C ASP A 56 9.96 -1.52 -1.80
N VAL A 57 9.14 -0.68 -2.45
CA VAL A 57 7.92 -1.09 -3.16
C VAL A 57 8.27 -1.69 -4.53
N LEU A 58 9.15 -1.05 -5.29
CA LEU A 58 9.51 -1.44 -6.65
C LEU A 58 10.35 -2.73 -6.72
N GLU A 59 11.22 -2.95 -5.74
CA GLU A 59 12.11 -4.11 -5.65
C GLU A 59 11.51 -5.27 -4.86
N CYS A 60 10.23 -5.20 -4.50
CA CYS A 60 9.56 -6.24 -3.73
C CYS A 60 9.15 -7.41 -4.63
N ASP A 61 9.69 -8.60 -4.40
CA ASP A 61 9.42 -9.78 -5.24
C ASP A 61 7.98 -10.32 -5.11
N SER A 62 7.34 -10.12 -3.95
CA SER A 62 5.96 -10.54 -3.74
C SER A 62 4.98 -9.42 -4.07
N SER A 63 4.02 -9.70 -4.96
CA SER A 63 2.95 -8.77 -5.37
C SER A 63 2.14 -8.28 -4.18
N PHE A 64 1.74 -9.20 -3.30
CA PHE A 64 1.01 -8.87 -2.07
C PHE A 64 1.82 -7.95 -1.15
N MET A 65 3.09 -8.30 -0.90
CA MET A 65 3.97 -7.49 -0.05
C MET A 65 4.24 -6.11 -0.67
N ALA A 66 4.40 -6.04 -1.98
CA ALA A 66 4.54 -4.80 -2.73
C ALA A 66 3.30 -3.92 -2.55
N GLY A 67 2.10 -4.52 -2.60
CA GLY A 67 0.83 -3.87 -2.32
C GLY A 67 0.76 -3.28 -0.91
N MET A 68 1.13 -4.04 0.12
CA MET A 68 1.12 -3.54 1.52
C MET A 68 2.15 -2.42 1.75
N LYS A 69 3.32 -2.53 1.15
CA LYS A 69 4.34 -1.47 1.18
C LYS A 69 3.83 -0.21 0.46
N PHE A 70 3.19 -0.37 -0.70
CA PHE A 70 2.57 0.75 -1.41
C PHE A 70 1.50 1.45 -0.57
N HIS A 71 0.65 0.71 0.14
CA HIS A 71 -0.30 1.29 1.09
C HIS A 71 0.40 2.20 2.10
N SER A 72 1.45 1.68 2.74
CA SER A 72 2.23 2.41 3.75
C SER A 72 2.89 3.67 3.15
N LEU A 73 3.38 3.59 1.91
CA LEU A 73 3.95 4.74 1.20
C LEU A 73 2.90 5.83 0.93
N VAL A 74 1.71 5.47 0.45
CA VAL A 74 0.61 6.42 0.21
C VAL A 74 0.21 7.14 1.50
N ASP A 75 0.07 6.39 2.59
CA ASP A 75 -0.24 6.92 3.91
C ASP A 75 0.80 7.95 4.37
N LYS A 76 2.09 7.58 4.28
CA LYS A 76 3.22 8.43 4.64
C LYS A 76 3.28 9.71 3.80
N VAL A 77 3.08 9.61 2.48
CA VAL A 77 3.08 10.77 1.59
C VAL A 77 1.91 11.70 1.93
N ARG A 78 0.70 11.16 2.09
CA ARG A 78 -0.46 11.97 2.48
C ARG A 78 -0.23 12.69 3.80
N GLU A 79 0.26 11.99 4.82
CA GLU A 79 0.53 12.55 6.16
C GLU A 79 1.60 13.65 6.13
N LYS A 80 2.56 13.57 5.20
CA LYS A 80 3.56 14.64 4.99
C LYS A 80 2.93 15.95 4.50
N TYR A 81 1.92 15.90 3.63
CA TYR A 81 1.35 17.08 2.97
C TYR A 81 0.04 17.60 3.59
N MET A 82 -0.69 16.76 4.32
CA MET A 82 -1.98 17.13 4.92
C MET A 82 -1.86 17.42 6.43
N LYS A 83 -0.80 18.13 6.83
CA LYS A 83 -0.70 18.71 8.18
C LYS A 83 -1.62 19.91 8.34
#